data_AF-A0A1Y1IGH0-F1
#
_entry.id   AF-A0A1Y1IGH0-F1
#
_cell.length_a   1.000
_cell.length_b   1.000
_cell.length_c   1.000
_cell.angle_alpha   90.00
_cell.angle_beta   90.00
_cell.angle_gamma   90.00
#
_symmetry.space_group_name_H-M   'P 1'
#
loop_
_entity.id
_entity.type
_entity.pdbx_description
1 polymer ?
#
loop_
_entity_poly.entity_id
_entity_poly.type
_entity_poly.pdbx_seq_one_letter_code
_entity_poly.pdbx_strand_id
1 'polypeptide(L)'
;MQSYRNKRFSFCITTLVGQWENHLCFHTTSEERDWQSGNKRFINEGPHELRGLYILLLILGSSGLTLTQVQADATQSKAEGLSVQEGDSQEGLQVQDLRPAGDVKTNSHTARWRIYTDTGRDLFSQGRLEEAEKYLTQALEQAKLGFGEHDQHVASSYQNLAELYRIREDFARAEPLYVKAIDQLKATVGPEDFTVGQAMHNLAGCYLVQRNFDMAREYYEQALEIKGKALSTAHPEYANTQFHLGEVLRLQGRHDDAATLMRGSVKILEEGGAAHTPSVIRKMARLAEILVDRRELAEAEKLQRKVIHAVEMVQGPKSAALATASENLAATLLVAGRNDEAEELFQSALALRKELDPNGPTVGRALVWLAEVTEQRAQSHEKRGDAQEALQGYEAAAELLEPAVQTLEKAWQKAGSALQAALRADATAKRNGSGVRDAEAQLRKAQAAMLPRLQELVRALSACGRVDLARAESKGQIAPEERRRLELTGEAAVRRALELLTEYGPLIPGLEKPLKEVAVQEKVRVLLEMLLSVCRHKRAHARYTEVLDQEIAQLSSKLEAVKMAIEEARQLERRLSDATRKQLDAPTGWRAWMKLKF
;
A
#
# COMPACT_ATOMS: atom_id res chain seq x y z
N MET A 1 27.56 27.95 27.49
CA MET A 1 28.50 28.23 26.38
C MET A 1 29.04 26.91 25.88
N GLN A 2 28.80 26.61 24.59
CA GLN A 2 29.46 25.65 23.67
C GLN A 2 29.89 24.28 24.23
N SER A 3 29.31 23.16 23.78
CA SER A 3 29.48 22.57 22.43
C SER A 3 28.41 21.46 22.28
N TYR A 4 27.51 21.36 21.29
CA TYR A 4 27.52 21.64 19.85
C TYR A 4 28.65 20.97 19.07
N ARG A 5 28.58 19.64 18.91
CA ARG A 5 28.98 18.91 17.68
C ARG A 5 28.67 17.40 17.78
N ASN A 6 27.51 17.01 17.23
CA ASN A 6 27.32 15.85 16.35
C ASN A 6 25.81 15.70 16.04
N LYS A 7 25.26 16.75 15.42
CA LYS A 7 24.01 16.70 14.64
C LYS A 7 24.42 16.85 13.17
N ARG A 8 24.33 15.76 12.41
CA ARG A 8 24.20 15.69 10.93
C ARG A 8 24.55 14.24 10.57
N PHE A 9 23.56 13.34 10.48
CA PHE A 9 23.55 12.21 9.52
C PHE A 9 22.28 11.33 9.53
N SER A 10 21.13 11.82 9.98
CA SER A 10 19.85 11.09 9.85
C SER A 10 18.71 12.02 9.42
N PHE A 11 18.85 12.68 8.27
CA PHE A 11 17.85 13.64 7.76
C PHE A 11 17.48 13.46 6.28
N CYS A 12 17.71 12.30 5.67
CA CYS A 12 17.46 12.13 4.22
C CYS A 12 16.45 11.03 3.79
N ILE A 13 15.76 10.31 4.68
CA ILE A 13 14.90 9.19 4.24
C ILE A 13 13.41 9.33 4.64
N THR A 14 13.05 10.24 5.55
CA THR A 14 11.66 10.33 6.07
C THR A 14 10.67 11.11 5.18
N THR A 15 11.11 11.73 4.08
CA THR A 15 10.28 12.65 3.29
C THR A 15 9.48 11.98 2.16
N LEU A 16 9.51 10.65 1.99
CA LEU A 16 8.97 9.99 0.78
C LEU A 16 7.82 8.99 0.97
N VAL A 17 7.41 8.65 2.21
CA VAL A 17 6.44 7.54 2.43
C VAL A 17 5.10 7.96 3.03
N GLY A 18 4.95 9.20 3.52
CA GLY A 18 3.69 9.66 4.14
C GLY A 18 2.57 10.12 3.19
N GLN A 19 2.71 9.95 1.87
CA GLN A 19 1.78 10.55 0.87
C GLN A 19 0.88 9.56 0.12
N TRP A 20 0.93 8.26 0.42
CA TRP A 20 0.45 7.24 -0.53
C TRP A 20 -0.68 6.32 -0.07
N GLU A 21 -1.12 6.37 1.18
CA GLU A 21 -2.14 5.43 1.69
C GLU A 21 -3.56 6.01 1.76
N ASN A 22 -3.78 7.29 1.41
CA ASN A 22 -5.01 8.02 1.72
C ASN A 22 -6.12 8.02 0.63
N HIS A 23 -6.02 7.24 -0.45
CA HIS A 23 -7.07 7.22 -1.47
C HIS A 23 -7.29 5.82 -2.05
N LEU A 24 -8.21 5.05 -1.45
CA LEU A 24 -8.90 3.93 -2.10
C LEU A 24 -10.11 3.51 -1.26
N CYS A 25 -11.19 4.30 -1.34
CA CYS A 25 -12.54 3.87 -0.98
C CYS A 25 -13.41 4.01 -2.23
N PHE A 26 -13.73 2.86 -2.84
CA PHE A 26 -14.92 2.51 -3.64
C PHE A 26 -14.52 1.37 -4.57
N HIS A 27 -14.63 0.12 -4.10
CA HIS A 27 -14.66 -1.05 -4.98
C HIS A 27 -15.89 -1.88 -4.66
N THR A 28 -16.86 -1.83 -5.56
CA THR A 28 -17.89 -2.85 -5.70
C THR A 28 -17.36 -3.98 -6.58
N THR A 29 -17.53 -5.20 -6.10
CA THR A 29 -17.02 -6.47 -6.64
C THR A 29 -17.68 -6.91 -7.94
N SER A 30 -16.91 -7.58 -8.82
CA SER A 30 -17.41 -8.72 -9.59
C SER A 30 -16.29 -9.77 -9.71
N GLU A 31 -16.55 -10.95 -9.14
CA GLU A 31 -15.70 -12.15 -9.15
C GLU A 31 -15.65 -12.82 -10.54
N GLU A 32 -14.48 -13.27 -10.98
CA GLU A 32 -14.34 -14.46 -11.84
C GLU A 32 -13.12 -15.27 -11.38
N ARG A 33 -13.37 -16.52 -10.97
CA ARG A 33 -12.37 -17.56 -10.73
C ARG A 33 -12.11 -18.28 -12.04
N ASP A 34 -10.85 -18.57 -12.35
CA ASP A 34 -10.52 -19.57 -13.36
C ASP A 34 -9.51 -20.60 -12.81
N TRP A 35 -9.84 -21.86 -13.04
CA TRP A 35 -9.18 -23.07 -12.53
C TRP A 35 -8.56 -23.84 -13.70
N GLN A 36 -7.36 -24.40 -13.49
CA GLN A 36 -6.61 -25.38 -14.32
C GLN A 36 -5.83 -24.79 -15.52
N SER A 37 -4.57 -25.14 -15.79
CA SER A 37 -3.91 -26.44 -15.64
C SER A 37 -2.39 -26.35 -15.43
N GLY A 38 -1.84 -27.30 -14.69
CA GLY A 38 -0.39 -27.49 -14.54
C GLY A 38 0.29 -28.03 -15.79
N ASN A 39 1.27 -27.29 -16.30
CA ASN A 39 2.66 -27.76 -16.35
C ASN A 39 3.57 -26.54 -16.45
N LYS A 40 4.57 -26.50 -15.57
CA LYS A 40 5.27 -25.29 -15.10
C LYS A 40 6.25 -24.77 -16.16
N ARG A 41 5.89 -23.69 -16.85
CA ARG A 41 6.84 -22.74 -17.45
C ARG A 41 6.37 -21.32 -17.15
N PHE A 42 7.13 -20.65 -16.29
CA PHE A 42 6.92 -19.27 -15.90
C PHE A 42 7.12 -18.35 -17.10
N ILE A 43 6.05 -17.70 -17.56
CA ILE A 43 6.13 -16.50 -18.39
C ILE A 43 5.44 -15.41 -17.57
N ASN A 44 6.26 -14.44 -17.19
CA ASN A 44 6.06 -13.52 -16.09
C ASN A 44 5.74 -12.16 -16.70
N GLU A 45 4.47 -11.88 -16.97
CA GLU A 45 4.02 -10.57 -17.46
C GLU A 45 2.84 -10.09 -16.60
N GLY A 46 3.15 -9.33 -15.56
CA GLY A 46 2.19 -8.66 -14.67
C GLY A 46 2.90 -7.65 -13.75
N PRO A 47 2.28 -6.52 -13.37
CA PRO A 47 2.99 -5.27 -13.07
C PRO A 47 3.80 -5.32 -11.77
N HIS A 48 5.02 -4.81 -11.83
CA HIS A 48 6.00 -4.71 -10.74
C HIS A 48 5.71 -3.57 -9.74
N GLU A 49 4.58 -2.87 -9.87
CA GLU A 49 4.45 -1.48 -9.41
C GLU A 49 3.86 -1.29 -8.01
N LEU A 50 3.26 -2.32 -7.42
CA LEU A 50 2.84 -2.32 -6.01
C LEU A 50 3.92 -2.88 -5.06
N ARG A 51 5.05 -3.36 -5.63
CA ARG A 51 6.02 -4.17 -4.92
C ARG A 51 6.99 -3.34 -4.07
N GLY A 52 7.47 -2.20 -4.56
CA GLY A 52 8.40 -1.32 -3.83
C GLY A 52 7.81 -0.47 -2.68
N LEU A 53 6.54 -0.09 -2.75
CA LEU A 53 5.88 0.74 -1.72
C LEU A 53 5.45 -0.09 -0.50
N TYR A 54 5.03 -1.33 -0.73
CA TYR A 54 4.77 -2.33 0.32
C TYR A 54 6.05 -2.70 1.09
N ILE A 55 7.20 -2.63 0.42
CA ILE A 55 8.53 -2.92 0.99
C ILE A 55 8.97 -1.86 2.02
N LEU A 56 8.74 -0.57 1.79
CA LEU A 56 9.07 0.47 2.79
C LEU A 56 8.09 0.47 3.97
N LEU A 57 6.85 0.03 3.74
CA LEU A 57 5.83 -0.16 4.78
C LEU A 57 6.12 -1.38 5.67
N LEU A 58 6.71 -2.44 5.12
CA LEU A 58 7.17 -3.62 5.87
C LEU A 58 8.49 -3.37 6.61
N ILE A 59 9.49 -2.70 6.01
CA ILE A 59 10.78 -2.43 6.67
C ILE A 59 10.60 -1.66 8.00
N LEU A 60 9.58 -0.80 8.10
CA LEU A 60 9.27 -0.07 9.33
C LEU A 60 8.27 -0.80 10.25
N GLY A 61 7.69 -1.91 9.81
CA GLY A 61 6.81 -2.80 10.59
C GLY A 61 7.53 -4.03 11.15
N SER A 62 8.72 -4.36 10.63
CA SER A 62 9.57 -5.48 11.03
C SER A 62 10.79 -5.07 11.86
N SER A 63 10.77 -3.91 12.53
CA SER A 63 11.65 -3.68 13.69
C SER A 63 11.12 -4.39 14.95
N GLY A 64 10.78 -5.66 14.77
CA GLY A 64 10.70 -6.68 15.82
C GLY A 64 11.95 -7.55 15.74
N LEU A 65 13.14 -6.94 15.70
CA LEU A 65 14.39 -7.64 16.01
C LEU A 65 14.62 -7.50 17.51
N THR A 66 13.86 -8.24 18.31
CA THR A 66 14.20 -8.43 19.73
C THR A 66 15.50 -9.21 19.82
N LEU A 67 16.47 -8.67 20.56
CA LEU A 67 17.64 -9.39 21.04
C LEU A 67 17.20 -10.75 21.61
N THR A 68 17.61 -11.85 20.99
CA THR A 68 17.78 -13.11 21.73
C THR A 68 19.04 -12.95 22.59
N GLN A 69 18.87 -12.29 23.74
CA GLN A 69 19.87 -12.27 24.79
C GLN A 69 19.77 -13.61 25.52
N VAL A 70 20.53 -14.60 25.06
CA VAL A 70 20.78 -15.80 25.87
C VAL A 70 21.65 -15.32 27.04
N GLN A 71 21.06 -15.21 28.23
CA GLN A 71 21.81 -15.02 29.47
C GLN A 71 22.69 -16.26 29.67
N ALA A 72 23.98 -16.13 29.40
CA ALA A 72 24.99 -16.97 30.00
C ALA A 72 25.44 -16.28 31.29
N ASP A 73 25.17 -16.90 32.43
CA ASP A 73 25.66 -16.48 33.73
C ASP A 73 27.19 -16.36 33.70
N ALA A 74 27.70 -15.15 33.86
CA ALA A 74 29.10 -14.89 34.14
C ALA A 74 29.18 -13.89 35.29
N THR A 75 29.51 -14.44 36.46
CA THR A 75 29.83 -13.77 37.71
C THR A 75 30.77 -12.58 37.52
N GLN A 76 30.47 -11.49 38.23
CA GLN A 76 31.27 -10.27 38.35
C GLN A 76 32.74 -10.56 38.64
N SER A 77 33.61 -9.94 37.84
CA SER A 77 34.96 -9.59 38.28
C SER A 77 35.33 -8.22 37.70
N LYS A 78 35.55 -7.27 38.61
CA LYS A 78 36.11 -5.93 38.34
C LYS A 78 37.48 -6.07 37.68
N ALA A 79 37.70 -5.34 36.59
CA ALA A 79 39.04 -4.93 36.21
C ALA A 79 39.01 -3.43 35.88
N GLU A 80 39.65 -2.66 36.76
CA GLU A 80 39.93 -1.24 36.63
C GLU A 80 40.95 -0.99 35.51
N GLY A 81 41.04 0.28 35.11
CA GLY A 81 41.60 0.78 33.86
C GLY A 81 42.94 0.22 33.40
N LEU A 82 43.12 0.21 32.07
CA LEU A 82 44.42 0.31 31.42
C LEU A 82 44.27 1.06 30.10
N SER A 83 44.89 2.23 30.07
CA SER A 83 45.08 3.10 28.92
C SER A 83 45.97 2.44 27.87
N VAL A 84 45.60 2.60 26.60
CA VAL A 84 46.38 2.17 25.44
C VAL A 84 47.60 3.09 25.28
N GLN A 85 48.80 2.52 25.22
CA GLN A 85 49.95 3.10 24.54
C GLN A 85 50.54 2.07 23.58
N GLU A 86 50.77 2.51 22.34
CA GLU A 86 51.42 1.78 21.27
C GLU A 86 52.90 1.55 21.60
N GLY A 87 53.40 0.34 21.31
CA GLY A 87 54.81 0.01 21.37
C GLY A 87 55.09 -1.32 20.68
N ASP A 88 55.86 -1.28 19.60
CA ASP A 88 56.44 -2.41 18.88
C ASP A 88 57.19 -3.37 19.81
N SER A 89 56.94 -4.68 19.69
CA SER A 89 57.98 -5.72 19.73
C SER A 89 57.40 -7.11 19.47
N GLN A 90 58.09 -7.85 18.59
CA GLN A 90 57.93 -9.28 18.38
C GLN A 90 58.27 -10.03 19.67
N GLU A 91 57.38 -10.90 20.16
CA GLU A 91 57.78 -12.08 20.92
C GLU A 91 56.64 -13.12 20.93
N GLY A 92 56.98 -14.34 20.53
CA GLY A 92 56.04 -15.46 20.38
C GLY A 92 55.63 -16.04 21.72
N LEU A 93 54.32 -16.20 21.93
CA LEU A 93 53.77 -16.97 23.05
C LEU A 93 53.63 -18.44 22.65
N GLN A 94 54.45 -19.29 23.26
CA GLN A 94 54.35 -20.74 23.19
C GLN A 94 53.08 -21.21 23.91
N VAL A 95 52.23 -21.94 23.18
CA VAL A 95 51.04 -22.61 23.72
C VAL A 95 51.43 -24.04 24.12
N GLN A 96 51.69 -24.27 25.40
CA GLN A 96 51.69 -25.61 26.00
C GLN A 96 50.84 -25.58 27.25
N ASP A 97 49.56 -25.90 27.07
CA ASP A 97 48.77 -26.77 27.96
C ASP A 97 47.31 -26.79 27.47
N LEU A 98 47.03 -27.65 26.50
CA LEU A 98 45.66 -28.04 26.16
C LEU A 98 45.58 -29.56 26.14
N ARG A 99 44.84 -30.12 27.12
CA ARG A 99 44.38 -31.50 27.09
C ARG A 99 43.53 -31.73 25.83
N PRO A 100 43.54 -32.93 25.23
CA PRO A 100 42.78 -33.18 24.01
C PRO A 100 41.29 -33.30 24.37
N ALA A 101 40.56 -32.21 24.18
CA ALA A 101 39.10 -32.23 24.11
C ALA A 101 38.71 -32.27 22.63
N GLY A 102 37.94 -33.27 22.24
CA GLY A 102 37.49 -33.48 20.85
C GLY A 102 36.75 -32.28 20.27
N ASP A 103 36.92 -32.11 18.96
CA ASP A 103 36.11 -31.32 18.02
C ASP A 103 35.43 -30.04 18.57
N VAL A 104 36.22 -29.09 19.05
CA VAL A 104 35.76 -27.71 19.23
C VAL A 104 35.83 -27.00 17.87
N LYS A 105 34.73 -26.95 17.12
CA LYS A 105 34.57 -26.03 15.98
C LYS A 105 34.81 -24.60 16.51
N THR A 106 35.87 -23.98 16.02
CA THR A 106 36.51 -22.80 16.60
C THR A 106 35.61 -21.55 16.61
N ASN A 107 35.71 -20.75 17.69
CA ASN A 107 35.03 -19.47 17.92
C ASN A 107 35.21 -18.40 16.81
N SER A 108 36.08 -18.64 15.82
CA SER A 108 36.36 -17.71 14.72
C SER A 108 35.22 -17.64 13.70
N HIS A 109 34.66 -18.79 13.31
CA HIS A 109 33.56 -18.83 12.35
C HIS A 109 32.27 -18.25 12.94
N THR A 110 31.98 -18.54 14.21
CA THR A 110 30.82 -18.01 14.92
C THR A 110 30.91 -16.48 15.12
N ALA A 111 32.10 -15.95 15.45
CA ALA A 111 32.33 -14.51 15.52
C ALA A 111 32.20 -13.81 14.15
N ARG A 112 32.77 -14.40 13.09
CA ARG A 112 32.65 -13.86 11.72
C ARG A 112 31.21 -13.87 11.22
N TRP A 113 30.47 -14.96 11.47
CA TRP A 113 29.05 -15.03 11.15
C TRP A 113 28.28 -13.84 11.73
N ARG A 114 28.51 -13.52 13.02
CA ARG A 114 27.86 -12.40 13.69
C ARG A 114 28.22 -11.07 13.05
N ILE A 115 29.51 -10.81 12.86
CA ILE A 115 30.00 -9.56 12.24
C ILE A 115 29.41 -9.37 10.84
N TYR A 116 29.42 -10.41 10.02
CA TYR A 116 28.88 -10.36 8.65
C TYR A 116 27.37 -10.23 8.63
N THR A 117 26.66 -10.88 9.56
CA THR A 117 25.21 -10.72 9.71
C THR A 117 24.85 -9.31 10.14
N ASP A 118 25.53 -8.76 11.13
CA ASP A 118 25.31 -7.41 11.65
C ASP A 118 25.62 -6.36 10.57
N THR A 119 26.80 -6.46 9.94
CA THR A 119 27.20 -5.55 8.85
C THR A 119 26.26 -5.65 7.65
N GLY A 120 25.86 -6.88 7.28
CA GLY A 120 24.90 -7.10 6.20
C GLY A 120 23.54 -6.48 6.49
N ARG A 121 23.03 -6.60 7.73
CA ARG A 121 21.77 -5.96 8.16
C ARG A 121 21.86 -4.44 8.20
N ASP A 122 22.98 -3.90 8.66
CA ASP A 122 23.21 -2.45 8.70
C ASP A 122 23.25 -1.87 7.28
N LEU A 123 23.99 -2.49 6.37
CA LEU A 123 24.02 -2.09 4.96
C LEU A 123 22.66 -2.23 4.29
N PHE A 124 21.91 -3.29 4.62
CA PHE A 124 20.56 -3.48 4.15
C PHE A 124 19.64 -2.34 4.62
N SER A 125 19.74 -1.94 5.89
CA SER A 125 18.96 -0.81 6.44
C SER A 125 19.31 0.54 5.80
N GLN A 126 20.55 0.68 5.31
CA GLN A 126 21.02 1.85 4.56
C GLN A 126 20.63 1.81 3.07
N GLY A 127 19.99 0.74 2.60
CA GLY A 127 19.65 0.54 1.19
C GLY A 127 20.83 0.14 0.30
N ARG A 128 22.00 -0.19 0.86
CA ARG A 128 23.20 -0.65 0.13
C ARG A 128 23.10 -2.15 -0.15
N LEU A 129 22.12 -2.53 -0.95
CA LEU A 129 21.70 -3.93 -1.11
C LEU A 129 22.80 -4.81 -1.71
N GLU A 130 23.58 -4.33 -2.67
CA GLU A 130 24.70 -5.05 -3.32
C GLU A 130 25.79 -5.45 -2.32
N GLU A 131 26.10 -4.56 -1.39
CA GLU A 131 27.09 -4.82 -0.37
C GLU A 131 26.51 -5.72 0.72
N ALA A 132 25.26 -5.49 1.11
CA ALA A 132 24.53 -6.35 2.04
C ALA A 132 24.49 -7.81 1.55
N GLU A 133 24.26 -8.05 0.25
CA GLU A 133 24.24 -9.40 -0.33
C GLU A 133 25.57 -10.12 -0.13
N LYS A 134 26.71 -9.43 -0.33
CA LYS A 134 28.04 -10.00 -0.15
C LYS A 134 28.24 -10.45 1.30
N TYR A 135 27.95 -9.57 2.26
CA TYR A 135 28.11 -9.87 3.67
C TYR A 135 27.14 -10.96 4.15
N LEU A 136 25.88 -10.94 3.73
CA LEU A 136 24.91 -11.97 4.12
C LEU A 136 25.23 -13.33 3.49
N THR A 137 25.82 -13.37 2.29
CA THR A 137 26.30 -14.62 1.67
C THR A 137 27.49 -15.18 2.44
N GLN A 138 28.46 -14.33 2.78
CA GLN A 138 29.58 -14.73 3.63
C GLN A 138 29.10 -15.18 5.02
N ALA A 139 28.11 -14.51 5.60
CA ALA A 139 27.50 -14.95 6.85
C ALA A 139 26.96 -16.37 6.72
N LEU A 140 26.17 -16.68 5.69
CA LEU A 140 25.66 -18.03 5.47
C LEU A 140 26.78 -19.09 5.38
N GLU A 141 27.86 -18.79 4.66
CA GLU A 141 29.02 -19.69 4.59
C GLU A 141 29.68 -19.91 5.96
N GLN A 142 29.90 -18.83 6.71
CA GLN A 142 30.46 -18.94 8.07
C GLN A 142 29.53 -19.69 9.02
N ALA A 143 28.20 -19.56 8.86
CA ALA A 143 27.23 -20.30 9.66
C ALA A 143 27.36 -21.81 9.43
N LYS A 144 27.44 -22.23 8.16
CA LYS A 144 27.59 -23.64 7.77
C LYS A 144 28.87 -24.25 8.31
N LEU A 145 29.99 -23.51 8.24
CA LEU A 145 31.29 -23.96 8.73
C LEU A 145 31.33 -24.01 10.28
N GLY A 146 30.85 -22.96 10.93
CA GLY A 146 30.95 -22.80 12.38
C GLY A 146 29.97 -23.65 13.18
N PHE A 147 28.69 -23.64 12.80
CA PHE A 147 27.63 -24.33 13.54
C PHE A 147 27.28 -25.68 12.91
N GLY A 148 27.45 -25.82 11.59
CA GLY A 148 27.06 -27.01 10.83
C GLY A 148 25.84 -26.76 9.96
N GLU A 149 25.70 -27.58 8.91
CA GLU A 149 24.68 -27.40 7.86
C GLU A 149 23.23 -27.37 8.37
N HIS A 150 22.95 -28.06 9.48
CA HIS A 150 21.60 -28.21 10.04
C HIS A 150 21.40 -27.39 11.32
N ASP A 151 22.08 -26.26 11.51
CA ASP A 151 21.91 -25.41 12.71
C ASP A 151 20.92 -24.25 12.50
N GLN A 152 20.28 -23.76 13.56
CA GLN A 152 19.37 -22.60 13.52
C GLN A 152 20.02 -21.31 12.96
N HIS A 153 21.32 -21.11 13.15
CA HIS A 153 22.04 -19.93 12.64
C HIS A 153 22.13 -19.94 11.11
N VAL A 154 22.22 -21.13 10.50
CA VAL A 154 22.16 -21.29 9.04
C VAL A 154 20.76 -20.94 8.52
N ALA A 155 19.70 -21.37 9.21
CA ALA A 155 18.33 -20.98 8.87
C ALA A 155 18.12 -19.46 8.98
N SER A 156 18.65 -18.82 10.02
CA SER A 156 18.62 -17.36 10.15
C SER A 156 19.36 -16.65 9.01
N SER A 157 20.53 -17.15 8.61
CA SER A 157 21.26 -16.62 7.45
C SER A 157 20.48 -16.81 6.14
N TYR A 158 19.79 -17.93 5.96
CA TYR A 158 18.89 -18.13 4.82
C TYR A 158 17.77 -17.10 4.80
N GLN A 159 17.11 -16.83 5.94
CA GLN A 159 16.06 -15.82 6.03
C GLN A 159 16.55 -14.41 5.71
N ASN A 160 17.73 -14.02 6.19
CA ASN A 160 18.30 -12.70 5.91
C ASN A 160 18.59 -12.51 4.42
N LEU A 161 19.14 -13.53 3.75
CA LEU A 161 19.34 -13.50 2.30
C LEU A 161 18.02 -13.51 1.53
N ALA A 162 17.05 -14.32 1.98
CA ALA A 162 15.72 -14.37 1.38
C ALA A 162 15.02 -13.01 1.46
N GLU A 163 15.11 -12.33 2.59
CA GLU A 163 14.57 -10.99 2.80
C GLU A 163 15.25 -9.97 1.88
N LEU A 164 16.57 -10.03 1.76
CA LEU A 164 17.29 -9.18 0.81
C LEU A 164 16.80 -9.39 -0.64
N TYR A 165 16.58 -10.63 -1.05
CA TYR A 165 16.05 -10.92 -2.39
C TYR A 165 14.58 -10.53 -2.55
N ARG A 166 13.75 -10.72 -1.52
CA ARG A 166 12.35 -10.27 -1.51
C ARG A 166 12.24 -8.77 -1.73
N ILE A 167 13.12 -8.00 -1.08
CA ILE A 167 13.18 -6.54 -1.15
C ILE A 167 13.69 -6.06 -2.51
N ARG A 168 14.49 -6.88 -3.18
CA ARG A 168 14.88 -6.68 -4.59
C ARG A 168 13.86 -7.21 -5.59
N GLU A 169 12.74 -7.76 -5.11
CA GLU A 169 11.72 -8.43 -5.92
C GLU A 169 12.25 -9.63 -6.72
N ASP A 170 13.36 -10.21 -6.29
CA ASP A 170 13.91 -11.44 -6.84
C ASP A 170 13.31 -12.65 -6.12
N PHE A 171 12.02 -12.86 -6.36
CA PHE A 171 11.24 -13.89 -5.67
C PHE A 171 11.73 -15.31 -6.02
N ALA A 172 12.28 -15.50 -7.22
CA ALA A 172 12.85 -16.77 -7.65
C ALA A 172 14.05 -17.20 -6.80
N ARG A 173 14.84 -16.25 -6.29
CA ARG A 173 15.90 -16.52 -5.31
C ARG A 173 15.40 -16.49 -3.86
N ALA A 174 14.42 -15.65 -3.53
CA ALA A 174 13.92 -15.50 -2.16
C ALA A 174 13.15 -16.75 -1.67
N GLU A 175 12.19 -17.24 -2.45
CA GLU A 175 11.27 -18.31 -2.04
C GLU A 175 12.00 -19.61 -1.66
N PRO A 176 12.96 -20.14 -2.45
CA PRO A 176 13.69 -21.35 -2.06
C PRO A 176 14.50 -21.19 -0.77
N LEU A 177 14.98 -19.99 -0.45
CA LEU A 177 15.74 -19.74 0.77
C LEU A 177 14.83 -19.69 2.00
N TYR A 178 13.65 -19.09 1.89
CA TYR A 178 12.64 -19.17 2.95
C TYR A 178 12.22 -20.61 3.23
N VAL A 179 11.92 -21.39 2.18
CA VAL A 179 11.53 -22.80 2.32
C VAL A 179 12.63 -23.62 3.00
N LYS A 180 13.89 -23.47 2.55
CA LYS A 180 15.05 -24.11 3.21
C LYS A 180 15.16 -23.75 4.68
N ALA A 181 14.97 -22.47 5.04
CA ALA A 181 14.99 -22.05 6.43
C ALA A 181 13.87 -22.70 7.25
N ILE A 182 12.64 -22.76 6.71
CA ILE A 182 11.49 -23.40 7.37
C ILE A 182 11.75 -24.89 7.58
N ASP A 183 12.17 -25.62 6.55
CA ASP A 183 12.41 -27.07 6.63
C ASP A 183 13.52 -27.40 7.63
N GLN A 184 14.57 -26.58 7.64
CA GLN A 184 15.66 -26.72 8.60
C GLN A 184 15.21 -26.46 10.03
N LEU A 185 14.45 -25.39 10.28
CA LEU A 185 13.90 -25.11 11.62
C LEU A 185 12.95 -26.22 12.09
N LYS A 186 12.08 -26.72 11.21
CA LYS A 186 11.20 -27.86 11.52
C LYS A 186 11.99 -29.09 11.97
N ALA A 187 13.13 -29.36 11.33
CA ALA A 187 13.97 -30.50 11.68
C ALA A 187 14.76 -30.30 12.99
N THR A 188 15.15 -29.06 13.32
CA THR A 188 16.02 -28.79 14.48
C THR A 188 15.27 -28.54 15.77
N VAL A 189 14.21 -27.74 15.72
CA VAL A 189 13.44 -27.30 16.90
C VAL A 189 12.02 -27.85 16.93
N GLY A 190 11.58 -28.48 15.84
CA GLY A 190 10.24 -29.06 15.70
C GLY A 190 9.25 -28.12 15.00
N PRO A 191 8.14 -28.67 14.46
CA PRO A 191 7.22 -27.91 13.60
C PRO A 191 6.35 -26.87 14.30
N GLU A 192 6.12 -27.01 15.61
CA GLU A 192 5.29 -26.09 16.41
C GLU A 192 6.13 -25.01 17.11
N ASP A 193 7.42 -24.92 16.82
CA ASP A 193 8.29 -23.91 17.43
C ASP A 193 7.99 -22.51 16.88
N PHE A 194 8.09 -21.49 17.75
CA PHE A 194 7.87 -20.10 17.40
C PHE A 194 8.71 -19.65 16.18
N THR A 195 9.96 -20.08 16.07
CA THR A 195 10.86 -19.69 14.98
C THR A 195 10.39 -20.23 13.63
N VAL A 196 9.73 -21.40 13.59
CA VAL A 196 9.06 -21.91 12.39
C VAL A 196 7.90 -21.01 12.00
N GLY A 197 7.06 -20.62 12.97
CA GLY A 197 5.97 -19.68 12.75
C GLY A 197 6.46 -18.31 12.24
N GLN A 198 7.60 -17.82 12.75
CA GLN A 198 8.23 -16.60 12.24
C GLN A 198 8.73 -16.76 10.80
N ALA A 199 9.32 -17.90 10.46
CA ALA A 199 9.80 -18.17 9.11
C ALA A 199 8.65 -18.25 8.10
N MET A 200 7.55 -18.89 8.47
CA MET A 200 6.32 -18.95 7.66
C MET A 200 5.69 -17.56 7.48
N HIS A 201 5.65 -16.74 8.53
CA HIS A 201 5.20 -15.36 8.44
C HIS A 201 5.99 -14.56 7.38
N ASN A 202 7.32 -14.70 7.37
CA ASN A 202 8.16 -13.99 6.40
C ASN A 202 7.92 -14.48 4.95
N LEU A 203 7.74 -15.79 4.75
CA LEU A 203 7.38 -16.36 3.45
C LEU A 203 5.98 -15.89 2.98
N ALA A 204 5.01 -15.82 3.89
CA ALA A 204 3.70 -15.25 3.60
C ALA A 204 3.79 -13.79 3.14
N GLY A 205 4.64 -12.99 3.79
CA GLY A 205 4.98 -11.63 3.36
C GLY A 205 5.58 -11.57 1.96
N CYS A 206 6.42 -12.55 1.59
CA CYS A 206 6.95 -12.70 0.23
C CYS A 206 5.84 -12.93 -0.79
N TYR A 207 4.90 -13.85 -0.54
CA TYR A 207 3.76 -14.09 -1.42
C TYR A 207 2.80 -12.90 -1.49
N LEU A 208 2.63 -12.17 -0.39
CA LEU A 208 1.80 -10.98 -0.35
C LEU A 208 2.32 -9.89 -1.29
N VAL A 209 3.63 -9.64 -1.29
CA VAL A 209 4.26 -8.69 -2.22
C VAL A 209 4.14 -9.15 -3.67
N GLN A 210 4.16 -10.47 -3.91
CA GLN A 210 3.91 -11.06 -5.23
C GLN A 210 2.43 -10.97 -5.66
N ARG A 211 1.53 -10.54 -4.77
CA ARG A 211 0.06 -10.57 -4.93
C ARG A 211 -0.51 -11.99 -5.08
N ASN A 212 0.22 -12.99 -4.61
CA ASN A 212 -0.28 -14.35 -4.47
C ASN A 212 -1.01 -14.46 -3.12
N PHE A 213 -2.23 -13.92 -3.08
CA PHE A 213 -2.99 -13.79 -1.84
C PHE A 213 -3.41 -15.14 -1.23
N ASP A 214 -3.59 -16.17 -2.06
CA ASP A 214 -3.97 -17.51 -1.57
C ASP A 214 -2.83 -18.15 -0.80
N MET A 215 -1.61 -18.17 -1.35
CA MET A 215 -0.43 -18.69 -0.64
C MET A 215 -0.06 -17.81 0.57
N ALA A 216 -0.16 -16.48 0.44
CA ALA A 216 0.08 -15.58 1.56
C ALA A 216 -0.87 -15.87 2.73
N ARG A 217 -2.15 -16.08 2.43
CA ARG A 217 -3.16 -16.42 3.43
C ARG A 217 -2.83 -17.74 4.12
N GLU A 218 -2.57 -18.80 3.34
CA GLU A 218 -2.28 -20.13 3.88
C GLU A 218 -1.10 -20.09 4.87
N TYR A 219 0.01 -19.46 4.48
CA TYR A 219 1.18 -19.38 5.34
C TYR A 219 0.99 -18.45 6.55
N TYR A 220 0.20 -17.36 6.43
CA TYR A 220 -0.14 -16.56 7.60
C TYR A 220 -1.08 -17.30 8.57
N GLU A 221 -2.03 -18.10 8.08
CA GLU A 221 -2.90 -18.93 8.92
C GLU A 221 -2.07 -19.98 9.69
N GLN A 222 -1.16 -20.68 9.02
CA GLN A 222 -0.23 -21.62 9.66
C GLN A 222 0.67 -20.93 10.69
N ALA A 223 1.26 -19.79 10.32
CA ALA A 223 2.10 -19.01 11.24
C ALA A 223 1.31 -18.53 12.47
N LEU A 224 0.05 -18.13 12.30
CA LEU A 224 -0.81 -17.67 13.37
C LEU A 224 -1.14 -18.80 14.36
N GLU A 225 -1.43 -20.00 13.85
CA GLU A 225 -1.68 -21.19 14.66
C GLU A 225 -0.46 -21.55 15.52
N ILE A 226 0.72 -21.66 14.90
CA ILE A 226 1.97 -21.99 15.59
C ILE A 226 2.29 -20.95 16.66
N LYS A 227 2.26 -19.65 16.30
CA LYS A 227 2.54 -18.56 17.25
C LYS A 227 1.53 -18.52 18.39
N GLY A 228 0.27 -18.83 18.13
CA GLY A 228 -0.78 -18.88 19.15
C GLY A 228 -0.54 -19.96 20.20
N LYS A 229 -0.08 -21.14 19.78
CA LYS A 229 0.31 -22.23 20.69
C LYS A 229 1.61 -21.93 21.44
N ALA A 230 2.61 -21.37 20.76
CA ALA A 230 3.94 -21.16 21.32
C ALA A 230 4.05 -19.96 22.29
N LEU A 231 3.33 -18.86 22.03
CA LEU A 231 3.50 -17.59 22.74
C LEU A 231 2.24 -17.08 23.46
N SER A 232 1.12 -17.82 23.39
CA SER A 232 -0.23 -17.34 23.74
C SER A 232 -0.78 -16.28 22.76
N THR A 233 -2.11 -16.20 22.67
CA THR A 233 -2.85 -15.26 21.81
C THR A 233 -2.76 -13.81 22.27
N ALA A 234 -2.14 -13.53 23.42
CA ALA A 234 -1.89 -12.17 23.92
C ALA A 234 -0.52 -11.61 23.49
N HIS A 235 0.29 -12.37 22.76
CA HIS A 235 1.64 -11.94 22.40
C HIS A 235 1.67 -10.96 21.20
N PRO A 236 2.53 -9.92 21.20
CA PRO A 236 2.66 -8.99 20.07
C PRO A 236 2.92 -9.64 18.71
N GLU A 237 3.72 -10.72 18.67
CA GLU A 237 4.01 -11.48 17.45
C GLU A 237 2.79 -12.23 16.89
N TYR A 238 1.89 -12.69 17.76
CA TYR A 238 0.61 -13.25 17.35
C TYR A 238 -0.25 -12.14 16.73
N ALA A 239 -0.36 -10.99 17.42
CA ALA A 239 -1.09 -9.83 16.92
C ALA A 239 -0.54 -9.31 15.58
N ASN A 240 0.78 -9.27 15.40
CA ASN A 240 1.40 -8.88 14.14
C ASN A 240 0.98 -9.81 13.00
N THR A 241 0.99 -11.12 13.23
CA THR A 241 0.57 -12.10 12.22
C THR A 241 -0.92 -11.98 11.91
N GLN A 242 -1.74 -11.76 12.95
CA GLN A 242 -3.18 -11.53 12.82
C GLN A 242 -3.49 -10.30 11.95
N PHE A 243 -2.73 -9.20 12.12
CA PHE A 243 -2.89 -8.00 11.28
C PHE A 243 -2.58 -8.28 9.82
N HIS A 244 -1.46 -8.95 9.53
CA HIS A 244 -1.06 -9.22 8.15
C HIS A 244 -2.01 -10.20 7.45
N LEU A 245 -2.53 -11.20 8.19
CA LEU A 245 -3.62 -12.03 7.68
C LEU A 245 -4.86 -11.18 7.34
N GLY A 246 -5.22 -10.24 8.22
CA GLY A 246 -6.28 -9.26 7.94
C GLY A 246 -6.03 -8.46 6.66
N GLU A 247 -4.79 -8.02 6.40
CA GLU A 247 -4.44 -7.33 5.16
C GLU A 247 -4.63 -8.20 3.92
N VAL A 248 -4.25 -9.48 3.98
CA VAL A 248 -4.50 -10.42 2.88
C VAL A 248 -5.99 -10.57 2.62
N LEU A 249 -6.80 -10.75 3.68
CA LEU A 249 -8.25 -10.89 3.56
C LEU A 249 -8.90 -9.62 2.98
N ARG A 250 -8.43 -8.43 3.38
CA ARG A 250 -8.87 -7.16 2.81
C ARG A 250 -8.59 -7.09 1.31
N LEU A 251 -7.39 -7.50 0.88
CA LEU A 251 -7.01 -7.52 -0.53
C LEU A 251 -7.77 -8.58 -1.35
N GLN A 252 -8.32 -9.61 -0.69
CA GLN A 252 -9.25 -10.58 -1.25
C GLN A 252 -10.73 -10.11 -1.20
N GLY A 253 -11.02 -8.90 -0.71
CA GLY A 253 -12.38 -8.36 -0.59
C GLY A 253 -13.18 -8.86 0.63
N ARG A 254 -12.55 -9.63 1.52
CA ARG A 254 -13.17 -10.16 2.75
C ARG A 254 -13.05 -9.14 3.89
N HIS A 255 -13.77 -8.02 3.76
CA HIS A 255 -13.67 -6.89 4.67
C HIS A 255 -14.15 -7.18 6.11
N ASP A 256 -15.13 -8.07 6.31
CA ASP A 256 -15.60 -8.52 7.64
C ASP A 256 -14.53 -9.24 8.43
N ASP A 257 -13.92 -10.24 7.79
CA ASP A 257 -12.88 -11.04 8.43
C ASP A 257 -11.63 -10.19 8.68
N ALA A 258 -11.28 -9.32 7.73
CA ALA A 258 -10.18 -8.38 7.87
C ALA A 258 -10.36 -7.45 9.08
N ALA A 259 -11.52 -6.80 9.21
CA ALA A 259 -11.82 -5.90 10.32
C ALA A 259 -11.75 -6.63 11.67
N THR A 260 -12.28 -7.86 11.74
CA THR A 260 -12.25 -8.68 12.96
C THR A 260 -10.82 -9.00 13.39
N LEU A 261 -9.99 -9.48 12.46
CA LEU A 261 -8.59 -9.80 12.75
C LEU A 261 -7.79 -8.54 13.12
N MET A 262 -7.94 -7.44 12.39
CA MET A 262 -7.22 -6.20 12.69
C MET A 262 -7.65 -5.59 14.03
N ARG A 263 -8.94 -5.64 14.38
CA ARG A 263 -9.45 -5.18 15.68
C ARG A 263 -8.82 -5.96 16.84
N GLY A 264 -8.77 -7.30 16.74
CA GLY A 264 -8.09 -8.12 17.74
C GLY A 264 -6.59 -7.83 17.84
N SER A 265 -5.92 -7.64 16.70
CA SER A 265 -4.50 -7.28 16.66
C SER A 265 -4.21 -5.95 17.37
N VAL A 266 -4.94 -4.89 16.99
CA VAL A 266 -4.79 -3.57 17.60
C VAL A 266 -5.04 -3.63 19.10
N LYS A 267 -6.08 -4.34 19.54
CA LYS A 267 -6.40 -4.52 20.97
C LYS A 267 -5.24 -5.13 21.74
N ILE A 268 -4.68 -6.26 21.27
CA ILE A 268 -3.55 -6.93 21.92
C ILE A 268 -2.33 -5.99 22.03
N LEU A 269 -2.03 -5.26 20.96
CA LEU A 269 -0.87 -4.35 20.93
C LEU A 269 -1.09 -3.12 21.83
N GLU A 270 -2.32 -2.61 21.93
CA GLU A 270 -2.67 -1.53 22.86
C GLU A 270 -2.55 -1.99 24.32
N GLU A 271 -3.09 -3.17 24.66
CA GLU A 271 -3.00 -3.77 26.00
C GLU A 271 -1.54 -4.08 26.39
N GLY A 272 -0.68 -4.40 25.41
CA GLY A 272 0.76 -4.56 25.58
C GLY A 272 1.56 -3.26 25.70
N GLY A 273 0.91 -2.09 25.77
CA GLY A 273 1.56 -0.79 25.94
C GLY A 273 2.21 -0.21 24.67
N ALA A 274 1.95 -0.79 23.49
CA ALA A 274 2.54 -0.36 22.22
C ALA A 274 1.69 0.67 21.47
N ALA A 275 0.66 1.25 22.09
CA ALA A 275 -0.31 2.16 21.45
C ALA A 275 0.32 3.36 20.73
N HIS A 276 1.43 3.89 21.26
CA HIS A 276 2.15 5.04 20.68
C HIS A 276 3.29 4.65 19.74
N THR A 277 3.48 3.36 19.43
CA THR A 277 4.51 2.96 18.48
C THR A 277 4.08 3.32 17.04
N PRO A 278 4.98 3.82 16.17
CA PRO A 278 4.63 4.14 14.79
C PRO A 278 3.99 2.97 14.02
N SER A 279 4.35 1.73 14.34
CA SER A 279 3.76 0.53 13.72
C SER A 279 2.30 0.36 14.12
N VAL A 280 1.95 0.49 15.41
CA VAL A 280 0.57 0.38 15.89
C VAL A 280 -0.29 1.54 15.40
N ILE A 281 0.25 2.76 15.36
CA ILE A 281 -0.44 3.93 14.79
C ILE A 281 -0.89 3.65 13.36
N ARG A 282 -0.03 3.06 12.52
CA ARG A 282 -0.38 2.67 11.15
C ARG A 282 -1.45 1.56 11.12
N LYS A 283 -1.35 0.57 12.00
CA LYS A 283 -2.37 -0.50 12.10
C LYS A 283 -3.74 0.05 12.48
N MET A 284 -3.78 1.01 13.41
CA MET A 284 -5.00 1.73 13.80
C MET A 284 -5.58 2.54 12.64
N ALA A 285 -4.74 3.28 11.91
CA ALA A 285 -5.20 4.04 10.73
C ALA A 285 -5.81 3.11 9.67
N ARG A 286 -5.15 1.98 9.37
CA ARG A 286 -5.65 0.97 8.41
C ARG A 286 -6.97 0.34 8.85
N LEU A 287 -7.11 0.00 10.13
CA LEU A 287 -8.38 -0.51 10.67
C LEU A 287 -9.49 0.55 10.54
N ALA A 288 -9.19 1.82 10.83
CA ALA A 288 -10.18 2.90 10.70
C ALA A 288 -10.69 3.04 9.27
N GLU A 289 -9.82 2.95 8.27
CA GLU A 289 -10.22 2.96 6.85
C GLU A 289 -11.24 1.85 6.52
N ILE A 290 -10.96 0.62 6.95
CA ILE A 290 -11.87 -0.51 6.72
C ILE A 290 -13.20 -0.30 7.45
N LEU A 291 -13.19 0.26 8.66
CA LEU A 291 -14.40 0.56 9.41
C LEU A 291 -15.25 1.65 8.72
N VAL A 292 -14.62 2.64 8.07
CA VAL A 292 -15.33 3.63 7.24
C VAL A 292 -16.02 2.97 6.06
N ASP A 293 -15.33 2.09 5.32
CA ASP A 293 -15.92 1.33 4.20
C ASP A 293 -17.14 0.50 4.63
N ARG A 294 -17.09 -0.03 5.85
CA ARG A 294 -18.16 -0.82 6.48
C ARG A 294 -19.28 0.02 7.09
N ARG A 295 -19.17 1.35 7.04
CA ARG A 295 -20.10 2.30 7.71
C ARG A 295 -20.13 2.19 9.23
N GLU A 296 -19.10 1.61 9.85
CA GLU A 296 -18.89 1.58 11.31
C GLU A 296 -18.23 2.90 11.79
N LEU A 297 -18.86 4.05 11.45
CA LEU A 297 -18.25 5.38 11.57
C LEU A 297 -17.87 5.78 12.99
N ALA A 298 -18.65 5.36 13.99
CA ALA A 298 -18.40 5.70 15.40
C ALA A 298 -17.10 5.05 15.94
N GLU A 299 -16.82 3.81 15.54
CA GLU A 299 -15.58 3.13 15.92
C GLU A 299 -14.39 3.72 15.14
N ALA A 300 -14.57 3.98 13.85
CA ALA A 300 -13.56 4.63 13.02
C ALA A 300 -13.15 6.01 13.58
N GLU A 301 -14.11 6.85 13.93
CA GLU A 301 -13.87 8.17 14.53
C GLU A 301 -13.07 8.04 15.83
N LYS A 302 -13.49 7.15 16.74
CA LYS A 302 -12.79 6.90 18.00
C LYS A 302 -11.33 6.51 17.76
N LEU A 303 -11.09 5.64 16.78
CA LEU A 303 -9.75 5.17 16.45
C LEU A 303 -8.90 6.27 15.81
N GLN A 304 -9.47 7.08 14.92
CA GLN A 304 -8.77 8.21 14.29
C GLN A 304 -8.40 9.31 15.29
N ARG A 305 -9.26 9.60 16.28
CA ARG A 305 -8.90 10.52 17.38
C ARG A 305 -7.72 9.99 18.20
N LYS A 306 -7.65 8.68 18.47
CA LYS A 306 -6.48 8.06 19.09
C LYS A 306 -5.23 8.20 18.20
N VAL A 307 -5.37 7.99 16.89
CA VAL A 307 -4.27 8.14 15.92
C VAL A 307 -3.73 9.57 15.94
N ILE A 308 -4.59 10.59 15.90
CA ILE A 308 -4.18 12.01 15.99
C ILE A 308 -3.36 12.25 17.26
N HIS A 309 -3.88 11.85 18.42
CA HIS A 309 -3.19 12.02 19.70
C HIS A 309 -1.83 11.31 19.72
N ALA A 310 -1.76 10.06 19.24
CA ALA A 310 -0.52 9.31 19.19
C ALA A 310 0.50 9.90 18.20
N VAL A 311 0.05 10.39 17.05
CA VAL A 311 0.91 11.07 16.07
C VAL A 311 1.46 12.38 16.63
N GLU A 312 0.63 13.18 17.29
CA GLU A 312 1.05 14.43 17.92
C GLU A 312 2.12 14.18 19.00
N MET A 313 1.93 13.16 19.84
CA MET A 313 2.91 12.78 20.88
C MET A 313 4.25 12.32 20.30
N VAL A 314 4.23 11.56 19.20
CA VAL A 314 5.43 10.91 18.64
C VAL A 314 6.18 11.82 17.68
N GLN A 315 5.46 12.54 16.82
CA GLN A 315 6.03 13.32 15.71
C GLN A 315 5.93 14.84 15.95
N GLY A 316 5.21 15.26 16.99
CA GLY A 316 4.99 16.65 17.32
C GLY A 316 3.83 17.31 16.57
N PRO A 317 3.43 18.51 17.02
CA PRO A 317 2.25 19.23 16.52
C PRO A 317 2.43 19.83 15.11
N LYS A 318 3.65 19.82 14.58
CA LYS A 318 3.99 20.37 13.25
C LYS A 318 4.50 19.30 12.30
N SER A 319 3.77 18.19 12.19
CA SER A 319 4.17 17.05 11.37
C SER A 319 3.21 16.82 10.19
N ALA A 320 3.76 16.38 9.05
CA ALA A 320 2.95 16.02 7.89
C ALA A 320 1.99 14.84 8.19
N ALA A 321 2.36 13.96 9.13
CA ALA A 321 1.52 12.87 9.58
C ALA A 321 0.31 13.36 10.38
N LEU A 322 0.46 14.41 11.19
CA LEU A 322 -0.67 15.00 11.91
C LEU A 322 -1.69 15.59 10.93
N ALA A 323 -1.23 16.32 9.92
CA ALA A 323 -2.12 16.82 8.86
C ALA A 323 -2.89 15.68 8.17
N THR A 324 -2.21 14.59 7.82
CA THR A 324 -2.84 13.39 7.24
C THR A 324 -3.87 12.75 8.18
N ALA A 325 -3.54 12.61 9.47
CA ALA A 325 -4.46 12.02 10.46
C ALA A 325 -5.71 12.89 10.66
N SER A 326 -5.54 14.22 10.71
CA SER A 326 -6.65 15.18 10.78
C SER A 326 -7.52 15.15 9.52
N GLU A 327 -6.91 15.08 8.33
CA GLU A 327 -7.63 14.91 7.05
C GLU A 327 -8.51 13.63 7.07
N ASN A 328 -7.99 12.51 7.59
CA ASN A 328 -8.73 11.25 7.65
C ASN A 328 -9.92 11.29 8.63
N LEU A 329 -9.72 11.92 9.81
CA LEU A 329 -10.81 12.16 10.74
C LEU A 329 -11.88 13.07 10.15
N ALA A 330 -11.46 14.18 9.52
CA ALA A 330 -12.37 15.13 8.90
C ALA A 330 -13.19 14.49 7.77
N ALA A 331 -12.57 13.66 6.92
CA ALA A 331 -13.27 12.90 5.90
C ALA A 331 -14.30 11.93 6.50
N THR A 332 -14.01 11.32 7.64
CA THR A 332 -14.94 10.42 8.34
C THR A 332 -16.12 11.19 8.95
N LEU A 333 -15.84 12.36 9.52
CA LEU A 333 -16.87 13.27 10.06
C LEU A 333 -17.79 13.81 8.96
N LEU A 334 -17.25 14.13 7.77
CA LEU A 334 -18.06 14.45 6.59
C LEU A 334 -19.04 13.34 6.23
N VAL A 335 -18.54 12.09 6.17
CA VAL A 335 -19.39 10.93 5.87
C VAL A 335 -20.45 10.72 6.95
N ALA A 336 -20.16 11.10 8.20
CA ALA A 336 -21.11 11.09 9.31
C ALA A 336 -22.07 12.31 9.32
N GLY A 337 -21.90 13.28 8.42
CA GLY A 337 -22.70 14.51 8.34
C GLY A 337 -22.34 15.61 9.34
N ARG A 338 -21.20 15.50 10.03
CA ARG A 338 -20.69 16.49 11.00
C ARG A 338 -19.81 17.52 10.29
N ASN A 339 -20.44 18.34 9.45
CA ASN A 339 -19.73 19.23 8.51
C ASN A 339 -18.92 20.32 9.22
N ASP A 340 -19.43 20.91 10.30
CA ASP A 340 -18.74 22.02 10.99
C ASP A 340 -17.39 21.58 11.56
N GLU A 341 -17.35 20.45 12.29
CA GLU A 341 -16.09 19.94 12.85
C GLU A 341 -15.14 19.42 11.75
N ALA A 342 -15.68 18.83 10.69
CA ALA A 342 -14.86 18.43 9.55
C ALA A 342 -14.19 19.65 8.90
N GLU A 343 -14.93 20.74 8.72
CA GLU A 343 -14.43 21.99 8.15
C GLU A 343 -13.27 22.56 8.99
N GLU A 344 -13.44 22.64 10.31
CA GLU A 344 -12.39 23.10 11.23
C GLU A 344 -11.11 22.25 11.14
N LEU A 345 -11.26 20.92 11.08
CA LEU A 345 -10.12 20.01 10.95
C LEU A 345 -9.43 20.14 9.59
N PHE A 346 -10.18 20.31 8.50
CA PHE A 346 -9.59 20.55 7.17
C PHE A 346 -8.88 21.89 7.08
N GLN A 347 -9.44 22.95 7.69
CA GLN A 347 -8.78 24.26 7.77
C GLN A 347 -7.47 24.18 8.58
N SER A 348 -7.49 23.49 9.72
CA SER A 348 -6.30 23.24 10.54
C SER A 348 -5.24 22.43 9.78
N ALA A 349 -5.65 21.35 9.09
CA ALA A 349 -4.77 20.56 8.25
C ALA A 349 -4.18 21.39 7.10
N LEU A 350 -4.98 22.20 6.41
CA LEU A 350 -4.53 23.10 5.33
C LEU A 350 -3.50 24.11 5.84
N ALA A 351 -3.73 24.73 7.00
CA ALA A 351 -2.78 25.66 7.61
C ALA A 351 -1.43 24.97 7.88
N LEU A 352 -1.46 23.75 8.43
CA LEU A 352 -0.27 22.96 8.67
C LEU A 352 0.44 22.54 7.36
N ARG A 353 -0.31 22.14 6.32
CA ARG A 353 0.26 21.83 4.99
C ARG A 353 0.96 23.06 4.39
N LYS A 354 0.35 24.24 4.51
CA LYS A 354 0.93 25.50 4.03
C LYS A 354 2.20 25.87 4.79
N GLU A 355 2.26 25.64 6.11
CA GLU A 355 3.47 25.87 6.89
C GLU A 355 4.62 24.95 6.46
N LEU A 356 4.31 23.69 6.11
CA LEU A 356 5.31 22.68 5.73
C LEU A 356 5.83 22.85 4.29
N ASP A 357 4.92 23.02 3.32
CA ASP A 357 5.24 23.25 1.91
C ASP A 357 4.09 24.01 1.22
N PRO A 358 4.16 25.36 1.15
CA PRO A 358 3.09 26.19 0.59
C PRO A 358 2.70 25.84 -0.85
N ASN A 359 3.64 25.28 -1.62
CA ASN A 359 3.45 24.96 -3.04
C ASN A 359 3.38 23.43 -3.29
N GLY A 360 3.26 22.65 -2.22
CA GLY A 360 3.21 21.20 -2.30
C GLY A 360 1.85 20.70 -2.82
N PRO A 361 1.81 19.53 -3.49
CA PRO A 361 0.55 18.92 -3.95
C PRO A 361 -0.45 18.68 -2.81
N THR A 362 0.05 18.51 -1.59
CA THR A 362 -0.78 18.32 -0.39
C THR A 362 -1.61 19.55 -0.02
N VAL A 363 -1.17 20.75 -0.39
CA VAL A 363 -1.98 21.97 -0.24
C VAL A 363 -3.14 21.94 -1.22
N GLY A 364 -2.89 21.57 -2.48
CA GLY A 364 -3.94 21.36 -3.48
C GLY A 364 -4.98 20.34 -3.04
N ARG A 365 -4.55 19.19 -2.54
CA ARG A 365 -5.44 18.17 -1.97
C ARG A 365 -6.27 18.68 -0.78
N ALA A 366 -5.64 19.39 0.16
CA ALA A 366 -6.35 19.95 1.32
C ALA A 366 -7.40 21.00 0.91
N LEU A 367 -7.13 21.80 -0.13
CA LEU A 367 -8.10 22.74 -0.70
C LEU A 367 -9.29 22.02 -1.35
N VAL A 368 -9.07 20.91 -2.07
CA VAL A 368 -10.16 20.09 -2.62
C VAL A 368 -11.06 19.57 -1.50
N TRP A 369 -10.48 19.04 -0.42
CA TRP A 369 -11.25 18.57 0.72
C TRP A 369 -12.09 19.69 1.34
N LEU A 370 -11.51 20.87 1.54
CA LEU A 370 -12.25 22.01 2.09
C LEU A 370 -13.39 22.43 1.16
N ALA A 371 -13.15 22.48 -0.15
CA ALA A 371 -14.18 22.81 -1.15
C ALA A 371 -15.34 21.81 -1.13
N GLU A 372 -15.08 20.51 -0.95
CA GLU A 372 -16.13 19.49 -0.84
C GLU A 372 -16.98 19.66 0.44
N VAL A 373 -16.36 20.05 1.56
CA VAL A 373 -17.10 20.36 2.80
C VAL A 373 -18.02 21.56 2.59
N THR A 374 -17.47 22.63 2.01
CA THR A 374 -18.21 23.86 1.70
C THR A 374 -19.35 23.58 0.72
N GLU A 375 -19.12 22.73 -0.27
CA GLU A 375 -20.15 22.26 -1.21
C GLU A 375 -21.27 21.50 -0.49
N GLN A 376 -20.96 20.54 0.39
CA GLN A 376 -21.98 19.80 1.15
C GLN A 376 -22.80 20.72 2.08
N ARG A 377 -22.16 21.75 2.64
CA ARG A 377 -22.84 22.78 3.43
C ARG A 377 -23.79 23.61 2.56
N ALA A 378 -23.35 24.03 1.38
CA ALA A 378 -24.17 24.73 0.39
C ALA A 378 -25.40 23.90 -0.01
N GLN A 379 -25.22 22.61 -0.32
CA GLN A 379 -26.32 21.67 -0.61
C GLN A 379 -27.31 21.55 0.55
N SER A 380 -26.84 21.68 1.79
CA SER A 380 -27.69 21.63 2.98
C SER A 380 -28.50 22.91 3.19
N HIS A 381 -27.96 24.07 2.82
CA HIS A 381 -28.72 25.34 2.74
C HIS A 381 -29.75 25.31 1.62
N GLU A 382 -29.39 24.79 0.45
CA GLU A 382 -30.28 24.64 -0.70
C GLU A 382 -31.51 23.78 -0.34
N LYS A 383 -31.29 22.64 0.33
CA LYS A 383 -32.38 21.76 0.82
C LYS A 383 -33.31 22.44 1.83
N ARG A 384 -32.83 23.45 2.56
CA ARG A 384 -33.63 24.24 3.51
C ARG A 384 -34.39 25.39 2.83
N GLY A 385 -34.10 25.68 1.57
CA GLY A 385 -34.67 26.80 0.83
C GLY A 385 -33.87 28.11 0.96
N ASP A 386 -32.70 28.07 1.59
CA ASP A 386 -31.81 29.21 1.79
C ASP A 386 -30.95 29.43 0.52
N ALA A 387 -31.58 29.92 -0.56
CA ALA A 387 -30.95 30.00 -1.89
C ALA A 387 -29.73 30.94 -1.93
N GLN A 388 -29.74 32.02 -1.13
CA GLN A 388 -28.64 32.98 -1.08
C GLN A 388 -27.41 32.36 -0.41
N GLU A 389 -27.60 31.69 0.72
CA GLU A 389 -26.55 31.00 1.48
C GLU A 389 -25.99 29.81 0.72
N ALA A 390 -26.86 29.07 0.00
CA ALA A 390 -26.41 28.01 -0.91
C ALA A 390 -25.50 28.57 -2.01
N LEU A 391 -25.92 29.67 -2.65
CA LEU A 391 -25.12 30.30 -3.70
C LEU A 391 -23.77 30.79 -3.18
N GLN A 392 -23.75 31.47 -2.03
CA GLN A 392 -22.51 31.92 -1.39
C GLN A 392 -21.58 30.75 -1.06
N GLY A 393 -22.13 29.64 -0.58
CA GLY A 393 -21.36 28.42 -0.32
C GLY A 393 -20.75 27.82 -1.59
N TYR A 394 -21.51 27.75 -2.69
CA TYR A 394 -20.96 27.28 -3.97
C TYR A 394 -19.91 28.23 -4.56
N GLU A 395 -20.06 29.55 -4.38
CA GLU A 395 -19.03 30.53 -4.78
C GLU A 395 -17.75 30.35 -3.96
N ALA A 396 -17.85 30.19 -2.64
CA ALA A 396 -16.70 29.91 -1.78
C ALA A 396 -16.01 28.58 -2.13
N ALA A 397 -16.77 27.53 -2.46
CA ALA A 397 -16.20 26.26 -2.92
C ALA A 397 -15.43 26.43 -4.25
N ALA A 398 -15.96 27.23 -5.18
CA ALA A 398 -15.28 27.51 -6.45
C ALA A 398 -13.96 28.28 -6.25
N GLU A 399 -13.95 29.27 -5.34
CA GLU A 399 -12.74 30.04 -4.98
C GLU A 399 -11.63 29.16 -4.38
N LEU A 400 -11.99 28.08 -3.67
CA LEU A 400 -11.02 27.11 -3.15
C LEU A 400 -10.47 26.17 -4.23
N LEU A 401 -11.30 25.82 -5.21
CA LEU A 401 -10.94 24.84 -6.25
C LEU A 401 -9.98 25.40 -7.30
N GLU A 402 -10.07 26.69 -7.64
CA GLU A 402 -9.16 27.31 -8.61
C GLU A 402 -7.66 27.16 -8.21
N PRO A 403 -7.21 27.60 -7.01
CA PRO A 403 -5.84 27.40 -6.58
C PRO A 403 -5.49 25.92 -6.36
N ALA A 404 -6.49 25.07 -6.04
CA ALA A 404 -6.28 23.64 -5.89
C ALA A 404 -5.88 22.98 -7.21
N VAL A 405 -6.64 23.22 -8.28
CA VAL A 405 -6.37 22.71 -9.63
C VAL A 405 -5.03 23.22 -10.12
N GLN A 406 -4.75 24.52 -10.01
CA GLN A 406 -3.46 25.09 -10.43
C GLN A 406 -2.26 24.43 -9.72
N THR A 407 -2.39 24.15 -8.42
CA THR A 407 -1.33 23.50 -7.64
C THR A 407 -1.12 22.04 -8.07
N LEU A 408 -2.21 21.30 -8.23
CA LEU A 408 -2.17 19.89 -8.63
C LEU A 408 -1.70 19.71 -10.07
N GLU A 409 -2.11 20.59 -11.00
CA GLU A 409 -1.61 20.59 -12.38
C GLU A 409 -0.11 20.84 -12.44
N LYS A 410 0.41 21.83 -11.68
CA LYS A 410 1.86 22.07 -11.60
C LYS A 410 2.59 20.84 -11.05
N ALA A 411 2.05 20.20 -10.02
CA ALA A 411 2.63 18.99 -9.45
C ALA A 411 2.59 17.80 -10.43
N TRP A 412 1.54 17.69 -11.23
CA TRP A 412 1.40 16.71 -12.31
C TRP A 412 2.41 16.95 -13.43
N GLN A 413 2.55 18.18 -13.92
CA GLN A 413 3.55 18.52 -14.95
C GLN A 413 4.99 18.26 -14.48
N LYS A 414 5.28 18.57 -13.22
CA LYS A 414 6.56 18.22 -12.58
C LYS A 414 6.77 16.71 -12.47
N ALA A 415 5.70 15.93 -12.26
CA ALA A 415 5.74 14.47 -12.26
C ALA A 415 6.06 13.93 -13.66
N GLY A 416 5.34 14.40 -14.67
CA GLY A 416 5.48 13.96 -16.06
C GLY A 416 6.87 14.26 -16.63
N SER A 417 7.41 15.45 -16.35
CA SER A 417 8.79 15.79 -16.73
C SER A 417 9.83 14.89 -16.05
N ALA A 418 9.66 14.58 -14.76
CA ALA A 418 10.53 13.65 -14.05
C ALA A 418 10.45 12.22 -14.62
N LEU A 419 9.25 11.76 -14.98
CA LEU A 419 9.04 10.47 -15.65
C LEU A 419 9.74 10.41 -17.00
N GLN A 420 9.58 11.44 -17.84
CA GLN A 420 10.27 11.50 -19.13
C GLN A 420 11.80 11.52 -18.98
N ALA A 421 12.32 12.24 -17.98
CA ALA A 421 13.75 12.22 -17.68
C ALA A 421 14.22 10.84 -17.24
N ALA A 422 13.46 10.14 -16.39
CA ALA A 422 13.79 8.80 -15.92
C ALA A 422 13.72 7.76 -17.05
N LEU A 423 12.76 7.86 -17.97
CA LEU A 423 12.67 7.02 -19.17
C LEU A 423 13.91 7.18 -20.07
N ARG A 424 14.37 8.42 -20.27
CA ARG A 424 15.60 8.69 -21.03
C ARG A 424 16.83 8.12 -20.33
N ALA A 425 16.93 8.30 -19.01
CA ALA A 425 18.02 7.76 -18.21
C ALA A 425 18.08 6.23 -18.29
N ASP A 426 16.93 5.56 -18.15
CA ASP A 426 16.81 4.10 -18.28
C ASP A 426 17.26 3.61 -19.67
N ALA A 427 16.79 4.25 -20.73
CA ALA A 427 17.20 3.91 -22.09
C ALA A 427 18.72 4.10 -22.31
N THR A 428 19.31 5.17 -21.77
CA THR A 428 20.76 5.40 -21.87
C THR A 428 21.57 4.40 -21.06
N ALA A 429 21.12 4.05 -19.87
CA ALA A 429 21.78 3.05 -19.02
C ALA A 429 21.76 1.67 -19.68
N LYS A 430 20.62 1.28 -20.26
CA LYS A 430 20.48 0.02 -21.03
C LYS A 430 21.39 -0.04 -22.25
N ARG A 431 21.55 1.08 -22.97
CA ARG A 431 22.49 1.17 -24.10
C ARG A 431 23.95 1.07 -23.69
N ASN A 432 24.32 1.71 -22.58
CA ASN A 432 25.70 1.77 -22.11
C ASN A 432 26.11 0.55 -21.26
N GLY A 433 25.15 -0.31 -20.88
CA GLY A 433 25.37 -1.48 -20.03
C GLY A 433 25.76 -1.14 -18.57
N SER A 434 25.74 0.13 -18.18
CA SER A 434 26.15 0.61 -16.86
C SER A 434 25.04 1.41 -16.18
N GLY A 435 24.88 1.21 -14.87
CA GLY A 435 23.86 1.93 -14.08
C GLY A 435 22.40 1.56 -14.38
N VAL A 436 22.15 0.45 -15.09
CA VAL A 436 20.79 0.02 -15.50
C VAL A 436 19.84 -0.07 -14.31
N ARG A 437 20.28 -0.70 -13.21
CA ARG A 437 19.43 -0.91 -12.03
C ARG A 437 19.02 0.39 -11.36
N ASP A 438 19.94 1.34 -11.21
CA ASP A 438 19.65 2.63 -10.59
C ASP A 438 18.69 3.44 -11.47
N ALA A 439 18.89 3.40 -12.78
CA ALA A 439 18.00 4.07 -13.73
C ALA A 439 16.59 3.44 -13.73
N GLU A 440 16.48 2.10 -13.68
CA GLU A 440 15.21 1.40 -13.53
C GLU A 440 14.52 1.75 -12.20
N ALA A 441 15.27 1.85 -11.10
CA ALA A 441 14.72 2.24 -9.80
C ALA A 441 14.17 3.69 -9.81
N GLN A 442 14.90 4.62 -10.43
CA GLN A 442 14.41 6.00 -10.60
C GLN A 442 13.19 6.08 -11.52
N LEU A 443 13.17 5.28 -12.59
CA LEU A 443 12.01 5.16 -13.47
C LEU A 443 10.78 4.68 -12.71
N ARG A 444 10.91 3.60 -11.94
CA ARG A 444 9.81 3.08 -11.11
C ARG A 444 9.31 4.11 -10.11
N LYS A 445 10.21 4.84 -9.46
CA LYS A 445 9.84 5.92 -8.53
C LYS A 445 9.06 7.03 -9.23
N ALA A 446 9.47 7.41 -10.43
CA ALA A 446 8.79 8.42 -11.22
C ALA A 446 7.42 7.93 -11.72
N GLN A 447 7.31 6.68 -12.17
CA GLN A 447 6.06 6.03 -12.57
C GLN A 447 5.06 5.97 -11.41
N ALA A 448 5.52 5.52 -10.24
CA ALA A 448 4.70 5.50 -9.05
C ALA A 448 4.12 6.91 -8.77
N ALA A 449 4.94 7.95 -8.71
CA ALA A 449 4.49 9.30 -8.35
C ALA A 449 3.35 9.88 -9.21
N MET A 450 3.05 9.29 -10.37
CA MET A 450 2.01 9.74 -11.29
C MET A 450 0.60 9.41 -10.80
N LEU A 451 0.30 8.15 -10.44
CA LEU A 451 -1.08 7.72 -10.19
C LEU A 451 -1.80 8.55 -9.11
N PRO A 452 -1.21 8.79 -7.91
CA PRO A 452 -1.88 9.58 -6.88
C PRO A 452 -2.12 11.03 -7.32
N ARG A 453 -1.17 11.63 -8.04
CA ARG A 453 -1.30 13.01 -8.54
C ARG A 453 -2.40 13.13 -9.57
N LEU A 454 -2.56 12.11 -10.42
CA LEU A 454 -3.64 12.06 -11.38
C LEU A 454 -5.00 11.93 -10.69
N GLN A 455 -5.11 11.04 -9.70
CA GLN A 455 -6.34 10.86 -8.93
C GLN A 455 -6.76 12.16 -8.22
N GLU A 456 -5.81 12.85 -7.58
CA GLU A 456 -6.05 14.15 -6.93
C GLU A 456 -6.49 15.21 -7.94
N LEU A 457 -5.82 15.28 -9.10
CA LEU A 457 -6.17 16.23 -10.16
C LEU A 457 -7.55 15.94 -10.75
N VAL A 458 -7.87 14.68 -11.05
CA VAL A 458 -9.19 14.24 -11.53
C VAL A 458 -10.27 14.62 -10.53
N ARG A 459 -10.03 14.39 -9.24
CA ARG A 459 -10.97 14.74 -8.19
C ARG A 459 -11.22 16.25 -8.13
N ALA A 460 -10.16 17.06 -8.18
CA ALA A 460 -10.27 18.52 -8.20
C ALA A 460 -11.08 19.02 -9.40
N LEU A 461 -10.75 18.52 -10.60
CA LEU A 461 -11.43 18.84 -11.85
C LEU A 461 -12.91 18.42 -11.83
N SER A 462 -13.21 17.25 -11.28
CA SER A 462 -14.59 16.77 -11.12
C SER A 462 -15.36 17.60 -10.10
N ALA A 463 -14.72 18.05 -9.02
CA ALA A 463 -15.30 18.98 -8.06
C ALA A 463 -15.61 20.35 -8.70
N CYS A 464 -14.73 20.88 -9.57
CA CYS A 464 -15.01 22.12 -10.32
C CYS A 464 -16.29 21.99 -11.14
N GLY A 465 -16.43 20.92 -11.94
CA GLY A 465 -17.61 20.70 -12.76
C GLY A 465 -18.91 20.64 -11.96
N ARG A 466 -18.89 19.94 -10.81
CA ARG A 466 -20.06 19.83 -9.92
C ARG A 466 -20.42 21.16 -9.26
N VAL A 467 -19.43 21.88 -8.74
CA VAL A 467 -19.66 23.17 -8.07
C VAL A 467 -20.12 24.24 -9.07
N ASP A 468 -19.55 24.28 -10.27
CA ASP A 468 -19.96 25.22 -11.32
C ASP A 468 -21.41 24.99 -11.75
N LEU A 469 -21.82 23.74 -11.90
CA LEU A 469 -23.21 23.36 -12.20
C LEU A 469 -24.15 23.77 -11.05
N ALA A 470 -23.85 23.38 -9.82
CA ALA A 470 -24.68 23.68 -8.65
C ALA A 470 -24.80 25.19 -8.38
N ARG A 471 -23.71 25.94 -8.58
CA ARG A 471 -23.68 27.40 -8.52
C ARG A 471 -24.61 28.01 -9.57
N ALA A 472 -24.57 27.51 -10.80
CA ALA A 472 -25.44 28.01 -11.87
C ALA A 472 -26.91 27.68 -11.59
N GLU A 473 -27.23 26.50 -11.05
CA GLU A 473 -28.60 26.09 -10.73
C GLU A 473 -29.18 26.97 -9.62
N SER A 474 -28.35 27.34 -8.64
CA SER A 474 -28.71 28.24 -7.55
C SER A 474 -28.94 29.69 -8.00
N LYS A 475 -28.36 30.14 -9.12
CA LYS A 475 -28.60 31.47 -9.70
C LYS A 475 -29.96 31.59 -10.42
N GLY A 476 -30.70 30.49 -10.58
CA GLY A 476 -32.00 30.46 -11.27
C GLY A 476 -31.98 29.60 -12.54
N GLN A 477 -33.05 29.66 -13.36
CA GLN A 477 -33.22 28.81 -14.55
C GLN A 477 -32.04 28.93 -15.53
N ILE A 478 -31.09 28.01 -15.43
CA ILE A 478 -30.08 27.82 -16.47
C ILE A 478 -30.81 27.38 -17.74
N ALA A 479 -30.53 28.04 -18.87
CA ALA A 479 -30.99 27.56 -20.16
C ALA A 479 -30.49 26.12 -20.37
N PRO A 480 -31.29 25.18 -20.91
CA PRO A 480 -30.87 23.80 -21.13
C PRO A 480 -29.54 23.67 -21.90
N GLU A 481 -29.25 24.62 -22.79
CA GLU A 481 -27.98 24.71 -23.53
C GLU A 481 -26.80 25.11 -22.65
N GLU A 482 -26.99 26.04 -21.72
CA GLU A 482 -25.96 26.48 -20.77
C GLU A 482 -25.73 25.44 -19.68
N ARG A 483 -26.77 24.70 -19.28
CA ARG A 483 -26.65 23.51 -18.43
C ARG A 483 -25.83 22.44 -19.13
N ARG A 484 -26.17 22.12 -20.38
CA ARG A 484 -25.43 21.16 -21.19
C ARG A 484 -23.99 21.62 -21.41
N ARG A 485 -23.73 22.92 -21.57
CA ARG A 485 -22.38 23.49 -21.65
C ARG A 485 -21.60 23.34 -20.34
N LEU A 486 -22.25 23.51 -19.19
CA LEU A 486 -21.62 23.35 -17.87
C LEU A 486 -21.33 21.88 -17.53
N GLU A 487 -22.27 21.00 -17.86
CA GLU A 487 -22.07 19.55 -17.87
C GLU A 487 -20.91 19.19 -18.81
N LEU A 488 -20.85 19.80 -20.00
CA LEU A 488 -19.75 19.64 -20.96
C LEU A 488 -18.42 20.24 -20.48
N THR A 489 -18.39 21.24 -19.59
CA THR A 489 -17.13 21.74 -18.98
C THR A 489 -16.64 20.83 -17.87
N GLY A 490 -17.54 20.22 -17.09
CA GLY A 490 -17.19 19.10 -16.21
C GLY A 490 -16.69 17.91 -17.02
N GLU A 491 -17.37 17.58 -18.13
CA GLU A 491 -16.89 16.59 -19.10
C GLU A 491 -15.59 17.02 -19.79
N ALA A 492 -15.32 18.31 -20.00
CA ALA A 492 -14.07 18.80 -20.56
C ALA A 492 -12.91 18.64 -19.57
N ALA A 493 -13.18 18.78 -18.27
CA ALA A 493 -12.24 18.52 -17.19
C ALA A 493 -11.95 17.01 -17.08
N VAL A 494 -12.99 16.17 -17.18
CA VAL A 494 -12.85 14.71 -17.29
C VAL A 494 -12.17 14.31 -18.61
N ARG A 495 -12.44 15.00 -19.72
CA ARG A 495 -11.81 14.79 -21.02
C ARG A 495 -10.34 15.18 -20.97
N ARG A 496 -10.00 16.27 -20.29
CA ARG A 496 -8.62 16.68 -20.03
C ARG A 496 -7.90 15.63 -19.21
N ALA A 497 -8.55 15.07 -18.19
CA ALA A 497 -8.02 13.91 -17.47
C ALA A 497 -7.87 12.67 -18.38
N LEU A 498 -8.82 12.38 -19.26
CA LEU A 498 -8.76 11.29 -20.25
C LEU A 498 -7.68 11.50 -21.34
N GLU A 499 -7.38 12.75 -21.69
CA GLU A 499 -6.27 13.10 -22.56
C GLU A 499 -4.93 12.85 -21.87
N LEU A 500 -4.78 13.30 -20.62
CA LEU A 500 -3.61 13.00 -19.79
C LEU A 500 -3.43 11.49 -19.60
N LEU A 501 -4.54 10.75 -19.50
CA LEU A 501 -4.54 9.29 -19.49
C LEU A 501 -4.02 8.67 -20.78
N THR A 502 -4.40 9.22 -21.92
CA THR A 502 -3.95 8.74 -23.24
C THR A 502 -2.46 9.04 -23.44
N GLU A 503 -2.00 10.19 -22.96
CA GLU A 503 -0.60 10.62 -23.07
C GLU A 503 0.35 9.77 -22.19
N TYR A 504 -0.04 9.48 -20.94
CA TYR A 504 0.84 8.82 -19.97
C TYR A 504 0.51 7.35 -19.69
N GLY A 505 -0.67 6.87 -20.08
CA GLY A 505 -1.13 5.48 -19.91
C GLY A 505 -0.14 4.43 -20.43
N PRO A 506 0.38 4.56 -21.66
CA PRO A 506 1.37 3.62 -22.20
C PRO A 506 2.72 3.64 -21.46
N LEU A 507 3.00 4.69 -20.68
CA LEU A 507 4.29 4.89 -20.00
C LEU A 507 4.29 4.33 -18.57
N ILE A 508 3.14 3.90 -18.05
CA ILE A 508 2.95 3.47 -16.66
C ILE A 508 2.22 2.10 -16.63
N PRO A 509 2.97 0.99 -16.56
CA PRO A 509 2.40 -0.36 -16.56
C PRO A 509 1.33 -0.63 -15.47
N GLY A 510 0.15 -1.12 -15.83
CA GLY A 510 -0.91 -1.44 -14.85
C GLY A 510 -1.75 -0.25 -14.39
N LEU A 511 -1.44 0.94 -14.90
CA LEU A 511 -2.22 2.16 -14.71
C LEU A 511 -3.62 2.07 -15.36
N GLU A 512 -3.76 1.23 -16.39
CA GLU A 512 -5.00 1.08 -17.15
C GLU A 512 -6.20 0.62 -16.31
N LYS A 513 -6.03 -0.29 -15.35
CA LYS A 513 -7.15 -0.85 -14.59
C LYS A 513 -7.72 0.14 -13.55
N PRO A 514 -6.91 0.72 -12.64
CA PRO A 514 -7.38 1.74 -11.71
C PRO A 514 -7.98 2.95 -12.42
N LEU A 515 -7.49 3.29 -13.62
CA LEU A 515 -7.98 4.46 -14.35
C LEU A 515 -9.16 4.17 -15.26
N LYS A 516 -9.30 2.95 -15.78
CA LYS A 516 -10.60 2.50 -16.33
C LYS A 516 -11.65 2.53 -15.23
N GLU A 517 -11.32 2.14 -14.01
CA GLU A 517 -12.23 2.21 -12.85
C GLU A 517 -12.56 3.65 -12.46
N VAL A 518 -11.59 4.56 -12.34
CA VAL A 518 -11.86 6.00 -12.08
C VAL A 518 -12.65 6.64 -13.21
N ALA A 519 -12.32 6.36 -14.47
CA ALA A 519 -13.05 6.87 -15.63
C ALA A 519 -14.48 6.30 -15.70
N VAL A 520 -14.69 5.04 -15.34
CA VAL A 520 -16.01 4.42 -15.24
C VAL A 520 -16.77 4.99 -14.04
N GLN A 521 -16.15 5.17 -12.88
CA GLN A 521 -16.78 5.76 -11.70
C GLN A 521 -17.23 7.19 -11.96
N GLU A 522 -16.37 8.03 -12.55
CA GLU A 522 -16.75 9.41 -12.88
C GLU A 522 -17.77 9.45 -14.02
N LYS A 523 -17.67 8.59 -15.05
CA LYS A 523 -18.74 8.48 -16.07
C LYS A 523 -20.07 8.02 -15.47
N VAL A 524 -20.06 7.00 -14.62
CA VAL A 524 -21.25 6.45 -13.94
C VAL A 524 -21.84 7.48 -12.98
N ARG A 525 -20.99 8.24 -12.27
CA ARG A 525 -21.38 9.33 -11.40
C ARG A 525 -22.03 10.47 -12.17
N VAL A 526 -21.42 10.93 -13.26
CA VAL A 526 -22.01 11.95 -14.16
C VAL A 526 -23.36 11.46 -14.71
N LEU A 527 -23.44 10.20 -15.16
CA LEU A 527 -24.70 9.59 -15.61
C LEU A 527 -25.76 9.50 -14.49
N LEU A 528 -25.37 9.17 -13.26
CA LEU A 528 -26.25 9.15 -12.08
C LEU A 528 -26.71 10.55 -11.70
N GLU A 529 -25.84 11.55 -11.74
CA GLU A 529 -26.18 12.94 -11.46
C GLU A 529 -27.11 13.51 -12.53
N MET A 530 -26.90 13.17 -13.81
CA MET A 530 -27.84 13.46 -14.91
C MET A 530 -29.20 12.78 -14.67
N LEU A 531 -29.22 11.49 -14.31
CA LEU A 531 -30.47 10.77 -14.01
C LEU A 531 -31.20 11.36 -12.79
N LEU A 532 -30.47 11.72 -11.73
CA LEU A 532 -31.03 12.34 -10.53
C LEU A 532 -31.54 13.77 -10.79
N SER A 533 -30.87 14.52 -11.65
CA SER A 533 -31.31 15.83 -12.15
C SER A 533 -32.62 15.72 -12.94
N VAL A 534 -32.70 14.74 -13.85
CA VAL A 534 -33.94 14.41 -14.58
C VAL A 534 -35.04 13.99 -13.59
N CYS A 535 -34.71 13.24 -12.54
CA CYS A 535 -35.66 12.87 -11.48
C CYS A 535 -36.11 14.07 -10.62
N ARG A 536 -35.24 15.06 -10.36
CA ARG A 536 -35.60 16.30 -9.64
C ARG A 536 -36.58 17.16 -10.45
N HIS A 537 -36.52 17.13 -11.78
CA HIS A 537 -37.50 17.78 -12.66
C HIS A 537 -38.76 16.93 -12.95
N LYS A 538 -38.75 15.62 -12.68
CA LYS A 538 -39.92 14.72 -12.87
C LYS A 538 -41.11 14.98 -11.93
N ARG A 539 -41.02 15.91 -10.96
CA ARG A 539 -42.22 16.43 -10.27
C ARG A 539 -43.10 17.34 -11.13
N ALA A 540 -42.71 17.65 -12.38
CA ALA A 540 -43.42 18.64 -13.21
C ALA A 540 -44.08 18.15 -14.51
N HIS A 541 -43.74 17.01 -15.15
CA HIS A 541 -44.36 16.70 -16.46
C HIS A 541 -44.53 15.20 -16.80
N ALA A 542 -45.79 14.76 -16.82
CA ALA A 542 -46.26 13.39 -17.10
C ALA A 542 -46.30 12.98 -18.60
N ARG A 543 -45.64 13.71 -19.51
CA ARG A 543 -45.58 13.38 -20.96
C ARG A 543 -44.22 12.86 -21.44
N TYR A 544 -43.18 12.94 -20.60
CA TYR A 544 -41.83 12.44 -20.92
C TYR A 544 -41.58 11.00 -20.46
N THR A 545 -42.51 10.41 -19.69
CA THR A 545 -42.41 9.06 -19.15
C THR A 545 -42.38 8.00 -20.25
N GLU A 546 -43.13 8.15 -21.34
CA GLU A 546 -43.22 7.10 -22.36
C GLU A 546 -41.95 6.95 -23.22
N VAL A 547 -41.27 8.06 -23.55
CA VAL A 547 -40.00 8.04 -24.32
C VAL A 547 -38.84 7.61 -23.43
N LEU A 548 -38.79 8.07 -22.17
CA LEU A 548 -37.77 7.63 -21.22
C LEU A 548 -37.98 6.18 -20.77
N ASP A 549 -39.22 5.71 -20.62
CA ASP A 549 -39.49 4.30 -20.34
C ASP A 549 -39.15 3.43 -21.56
N GLN A 550 -39.33 3.93 -22.79
CA GLN A 550 -38.84 3.27 -24.00
C GLN A 550 -37.31 3.23 -24.09
N GLU A 551 -36.61 4.31 -23.76
CA GLU A 551 -35.15 4.36 -23.75
C GLU A 551 -34.54 3.54 -22.60
N ILE A 552 -35.11 3.60 -21.39
CA ILE A 552 -34.72 2.76 -20.25
C ILE A 552 -35.03 1.30 -20.54
N ALA A 553 -36.17 0.99 -21.17
CA ALA A 553 -36.49 -0.38 -21.61
C ALA A 553 -35.53 -0.85 -22.72
N GLN A 554 -35.14 0.02 -23.66
CA GLN A 554 -34.14 -0.31 -24.68
C GLN A 554 -32.75 -0.53 -24.08
N LEU A 555 -32.33 0.31 -23.13
CA LEU A 555 -31.03 0.18 -22.46
C LEU A 555 -31.02 -1.03 -21.51
N SER A 556 -32.12 -1.28 -20.80
CA SER A 556 -32.28 -2.48 -19.96
C SER A 556 -32.35 -3.75 -20.81
N SER A 557 -33.01 -3.70 -21.96
CA SER A 557 -33.03 -4.79 -22.95
C SER A 557 -31.64 -5.04 -23.55
N LYS A 558 -30.89 -3.98 -23.88
CA LYS A 558 -29.49 -4.11 -24.32
C LYS A 558 -28.59 -4.65 -23.21
N LEU A 559 -28.79 -4.23 -21.96
CA LEU A 559 -28.03 -4.73 -20.81
C LEU A 559 -28.36 -6.21 -20.54
N GLU A 560 -29.62 -6.61 -20.62
CA GLU A 560 -30.01 -8.01 -20.49
C GLU A 560 -29.59 -8.85 -21.70
N ALA A 561 -29.58 -8.29 -22.92
CA ALA A 561 -29.00 -8.95 -24.08
C ALA A 561 -27.49 -9.16 -23.92
N VAL A 562 -26.78 -8.19 -23.33
CA VAL A 562 -25.35 -8.33 -23.00
C VAL A 562 -25.15 -9.34 -21.88
N LYS A 563 -25.96 -9.35 -20.83
CA LYS A 563 -25.90 -10.36 -19.76
C LYS A 563 -26.24 -11.76 -20.25
N MET A 564 -27.25 -11.91 -21.11
CA MET A 564 -27.57 -13.18 -21.76
C MET A 564 -26.47 -13.61 -22.71
N ALA A 565 -25.87 -12.70 -23.49
CA ALA A 565 -24.74 -13.03 -24.34
C ALA A 565 -23.51 -13.45 -23.52
N ILE A 566 -23.29 -12.83 -22.35
CA ILE A 566 -22.25 -13.25 -21.39
C ILE A 566 -22.60 -14.61 -20.80
N GLU A 567 -23.85 -14.87 -20.44
CA GLU A 567 -24.27 -16.14 -19.84
C GLU A 567 -24.31 -17.28 -20.87
N GLU A 568 -24.70 -17.00 -22.12
CA GLU A 568 -24.59 -17.91 -23.27
C GLU A 568 -23.12 -18.18 -23.59
N ALA A 569 -22.25 -17.17 -23.58
CA ALA A 569 -20.82 -17.35 -23.71
C ALA A 569 -20.26 -18.24 -22.58
N ARG A 570 -20.71 -18.05 -21.34
CA ARG A 570 -20.34 -18.89 -20.18
C ARG A 570 -20.94 -20.30 -20.25
N GLN A 571 -22.13 -20.48 -20.82
CA GLN A 571 -22.74 -21.79 -21.02
C GLN A 571 -22.10 -22.54 -22.19
N LEU A 572 -21.73 -21.83 -23.26
CA LEU A 572 -20.89 -22.33 -24.34
C LEU A 572 -19.52 -22.72 -23.80
N GLU A 573 -18.89 -21.89 -22.98
CA GLU A 573 -17.61 -22.20 -22.34
C GLU A 573 -17.72 -23.42 -21.41
N ARG A 574 -18.80 -23.56 -20.64
CA ARG A 574 -19.06 -24.75 -19.81
C ARG A 574 -19.34 -26.00 -20.64
N ARG A 575 -20.15 -25.92 -21.70
CA ARG A 575 -20.42 -27.04 -22.63
C ARG A 575 -19.20 -27.43 -23.45
N LEU A 576 -18.38 -26.45 -23.88
CA LEU A 576 -17.08 -26.68 -24.48
C LEU A 576 -16.16 -27.31 -23.45
N SER A 577 -16.08 -26.81 -22.23
CA SER A 577 -15.27 -27.43 -21.16
C SER A 577 -15.67 -28.88 -20.91
N ASP A 578 -16.97 -29.20 -20.82
CA ASP A 578 -17.47 -30.57 -20.63
C ASP A 578 -17.28 -31.49 -21.86
N ALA A 579 -17.47 -30.96 -23.08
CA ALA A 579 -17.23 -31.69 -24.33
C ALA A 579 -15.73 -31.91 -24.59
N THR A 580 -14.90 -30.93 -24.23
CA THR A 580 -13.44 -30.98 -24.35
C THR A 580 -12.87 -31.90 -23.27
N ARG A 581 -13.45 -31.96 -22.07
CA ARG A 581 -13.11 -32.94 -21.02
C ARG A 581 -13.38 -34.39 -21.42
N LYS A 582 -14.31 -34.62 -22.37
CA LYS A 582 -14.55 -35.93 -23.02
C LYS A 582 -13.65 -36.21 -24.23
N GLN A 583 -13.04 -35.19 -24.84
CA GLN A 583 -12.14 -35.33 -26.01
C GLN A 583 -10.64 -35.10 -25.69
N LEU A 584 -10.31 -34.68 -24.47
CA LEU A 584 -8.95 -34.34 -24.00
C LEU A 584 -8.01 -35.54 -23.82
N ASP A 585 -8.45 -36.76 -24.13
CA ASP A 585 -7.56 -37.92 -24.26
C ASP A 585 -6.76 -37.91 -25.59
N ALA A 586 -6.99 -36.96 -26.50
CA ALA A 586 -6.25 -36.85 -27.77
C ALA A 586 -5.51 -35.49 -27.98
N PRO A 587 -4.23 -35.48 -28.41
CA PRO A 587 -3.40 -34.26 -28.55
C PRO A 587 -3.92 -33.20 -29.53
N THR A 588 -4.83 -33.57 -30.45
CA THR A 588 -5.38 -32.67 -31.47
C THR A 588 -6.51 -31.78 -30.95
N GLY A 589 -7.22 -32.18 -29.89
CA GLY A 589 -8.33 -31.40 -29.31
C GLY A 589 -7.89 -30.10 -28.65
N TRP A 590 -6.70 -30.10 -28.01
CA TRP A 590 -6.19 -28.93 -27.27
C TRP A 590 -5.86 -27.73 -28.17
N ARG A 591 -5.34 -27.97 -29.38
CA ARG A 591 -5.01 -26.89 -30.34
C ARG A 591 -6.24 -26.28 -31.01
N ALA A 592 -7.31 -27.07 -31.20
CA ALA A 592 -8.58 -26.57 -31.70
C ALA A 592 -9.28 -25.69 -30.64
N TRP A 593 -9.17 -26.06 -29.36
CA TRP A 593 -9.73 -25.31 -28.23
C TRP A 593 -9.10 -23.91 -28.08
N MET A 594 -7.78 -23.78 -28.20
CA MET A 594 -7.09 -22.47 -28.12
C MET A 594 -7.45 -21.50 -29.26
N LYS A 595 -7.84 -21.99 -30.44
CA LYS A 595 -8.25 -21.13 -31.57
C LYS A 595 -9.69 -20.62 -31.48
N LEU A 596 -10.52 -21.26 -30.66
CA LEU A 596 -11.94 -20.91 -30.47
C LEU A 596 -12.17 -20.01 -29.25
N LYS A 597 -11.22 -19.95 -28.30
CA LYS A 597 -11.26 -19.09 -27.09
C LYS A 597 -10.76 -17.66 -27.33
N PHE A 598 -9.97 -17.44 -28.39
CA PHE A 598 -9.56 -16.12 -28.89
C PHE A 598 -10.61 -15.57 -29.84
#